data_AF-A0A6A4CDH2-F1
#
_entry.id   AF-A0A6A4CDH2-F1
#
_cell.length_a   1.000
_cell.length_b   1.000
_cell.length_c   1.000
_cell.angle_alpha   90.00
_cell.angle_beta   90.00
_cell.angle_gamma   90.00
#
_symmetry.space_group_name_H-M   'P 1'
#
loop_
_entity.id
_entity.type
_entity.pdbx_description
1 polymer ?
#
loop_
_entity_poly.entity_id
_entity_poly.type
_entity_poly.pdbx_seq_one_letter_code
_entity_poly.pdbx_strand_id
1 'polypeptide(L)'
;MADEDSDMMLVLAGAIEKQGRGLSEVRREIFRMLVNEAWRIAMRSRHYLTVQCLDTPCDSAWMVLYKYGTDINFLNSTSLTRYNTSAAVLSTTMCWCAGLRFISS
;
A
#
# COMPACT_ATOMS: atom_id res chain seq x y z
N MET A 1 13.05 -40.98 44.99
CA MET A 1 11.73 -40.31 45.09
C MET A 1 11.86 -38.81 44.79
N ALA A 2 12.49 -37.97 45.61
CA ALA A 2 12.60 -36.53 45.31
C ALA A 2 13.42 -36.19 44.03
N ASP A 3 14.44 -37.00 43.71
CA ASP A 3 15.29 -36.84 42.53
C ASP A 3 14.55 -37.19 41.22
N GLU A 4 13.76 -38.28 41.23
CA GLU A 4 12.96 -38.70 40.08
C GLU A 4 11.79 -37.74 39.79
N ASP A 5 11.16 -37.17 40.82
CA ASP A 5 10.13 -36.14 40.65
C ASP A 5 10.71 -34.84 40.06
N SER A 6 11.95 -34.48 40.44
CA SER A 6 12.66 -33.33 39.88
C SER A 6 12.96 -33.52 38.38
N ASP A 7 13.43 -34.71 38.00
CA ASP A 7 13.69 -35.06 36.60
C ASP A 7 12.40 -35.08 35.77
N MET A 8 11.32 -35.64 36.33
CA MET A 8 10.01 -35.62 35.67
C MET A 8 9.51 -34.19 35.43
N MET A 9 9.65 -33.31 36.43
CA MET A 9 9.27 -31.90 36.30
C MET A 9 10.12 -31.16 35.25
N LEU A 10 11.41 -31.47 35.14
CA LEU A 10 12.29 -30.91 34.11
C LEU A 10 11.83 -31.30 32.70
N VAL A 11 11.48 -32.56 32.48
CA VAL A 11 10.97 -33.06 31.20
C VAL A 11 9.65 -32.38 30.82
N LEU A 12 8.73 -32.25 31.78
CA LEU A 12 7.46 -31.57 31.57
C LEU A 12 7.65 -30.08 31.25
N ALA A 13 8.54 -29.39 31.96
CA ALA A 13 8.87 -28.00 31.69
C ALA A 13 9.43 -27.82 30.27
N GLY A 14 10.35 -28.68 29.84
CA GLY A 14 10.90 -28.68 28.49
C GLY A 14 9.85 -28.96 27.41
N ALA A 15 8.92 -29.86 27.67
CA ALA A 15 7.81 -30.15 26.76
C ALA A 15 6.86 -28.95 26.59
N ILE A 16 6.50 -28.29 27.69
CA ILE A 16 5.66 -27.08 27.69
C ILE A 16 6.37 -25.94 26.96
N GLU A 17 7.65 -25.73 27.21
CA GLU A 17 8.43 -24.69 26.53
C GLU A 17 8.46 -24.95 25.01
N LYS A 18 8.73 -26.19 24.60
CA LYS A 18 8.74 -26.57 23.18
C LYS A 18 7.37 -26.37 22.53
N GLN A 19 6.29 -26.73 23.22
CA GLN A 19 4.93 -26.48 22.74
C GLN A 19 4.66 -24.98 22.61
N GLY A 20 5.06 -24.18 23.59
CA GLY A 20 4.91 -22.73 23.57
C GLY A 20 5.66 -22.08 22.40
N ARG A 21 6.89 -22.52 22.12
CA ARG A 21 7.67 -22.07 20.95
C ARG A 21 6.95 -22.39 19.64
N GLY A 22 6.50 -23.63 19.46
CA GLY A 22 5.76 -24.02 18.26
C GLY A 22 4.48 -23.21 18.05
N LEU A 23 3.70 -22.98 19.12
CA LEU A 23 2.51 -22.14 19.06
C LEU A 23 2.85 -20.68 18.71
N SER A 24 3.95 -20.14 19.24
CA SER A 24 4.39 -18.78 18.93
C SER A 24 4.78 -18.61 17.46
N GLU A 25 5.42 -19.61 16.87
CA GLU A 25 5.83 -19.62 15.47
C GLU A 25 4.62 -19.67 14.54
N VAL A 26 3.68 -20.58 14.80
CA VAL A 26 2.43 -20.68 14.03
C VAL A 26 1.64 -19.38 14.14
N ARG A 27 1.52 -18.81 15.34
CA ARG A 27 0.83 -17.53 15.56
C ARG A 27 1.47 -16.40 14.76
N ARG A 28 2.80 -16.29 14.79
CA ARG A 28 3.56 -15.30 14.02
C ARG A 28 3.29 -15.43 12.52
N GLU A 29 3.26 -16.67 12.02
CA GLU A 29 3.00 -16.94 10.61
C GLU A 29 1.58 -16.56 10.20
N ILE A 30 0.57 -16.92 11.02
CA ILE A 30 -0.82 -16.50 10.80
C ILE A 30 -0.93 -14.98 10.77
N PHE A 31 -0.32 -14.27 11.73
CA PHE A 31 -0.33 -12.81 11.73
C PHE A 31 0.30 -12.22 10.47
N ARG A 32 1.43 -12.77 10.03
CA ARG A 32 2.09 -12.35 8.79
C ARG A 32 1.19 -12.53 7.57
N MET A 33 0.47 -13.66 7.49
CA MET A 33 -0.48 -13.92 6.41
C MET A 33 -1.67 -12.94 6.43
N LEU A 34 -2.24 -12.69 7.61
CA LEU A 34 -3.36 -11.76 7.79
C LEU A 34 -2.98 -10.33 7.37
N VAL A 35 -1.81 -9.85 7.80
CA VAL A 35 -1.32 -8.51 7.42
C VAL A 35 -1.11 -8.41 5.92
N ASN A 36 -0.50 -9.42 5.30
CA ASN A 36 -0.29 -9.44 3.85
C ASN A 36 -1.61 -9.43 3.06
N GLU A 37 -2.63 -10.16 3.53
CA GLU A 37 -3.93 -10.19 2.86
C GLU A 37 -4.66 -8.85 3.03
N ALA A 38 -4.66 -8.29 4.24
CA ALA A 38 -5.24 -6.97 4.51
C ALA A 38 -4.59 -5.88 3.62
N TRP A 39 -3.26 -5.91 3.50
CA TRP A 39 -2.51 -5.02 2.61
C TRP A 39 -2.93 -5.18 1.14
N ARG A 40 -3.06 -6.43 0.68
CA ARG A 40 -3.44 -6.73 -0.70
C ARG A 40 -4.84 -6.24 -1.03
N ILE A 41 -5.79 -6.42 -0.10
CA ILE A 41 -7.15 -5.89 -0.21
C ILE A 41 -7.10 -4.36 -0.27
N ALA A 42 -6.40 -3.70 0.64
CA ALA A 42 -6.26 -2.25 0.65
C ALA A 42 -5.69 -1.70 -0.67
N MET A 43 -4.66 -2.36 -1.22
CA MET A 43 -4.06 -1.96 -2.49
C MET A 43 -5.02 -2.14 -3.67
N ARG A 44 -5.79 -3.23 -3.70
CA ARG A 44 -6.83 -3.44 -4.73
C ARG A 44 -7.94 -2.42 -4.62
N SER A 45 -8.47 -2.18 -3.42
CA SER A 45 -9.50 -1.17 -3.18
C SER A 45 -9.04 0.21 -3.63
N ARG A 46 -7.80 0.59 -3.28
CA ARG A 46 -7.19 1.84 -3.78
C ARG A 46 -7.13 1.85 -5.30
N HIS A 47 -6.64 0.79 -5.93
CA HIS A 47 -6.55 0.73 -7.38
C HIS A 47 -7.92 0.94 -8.04
N TYR A 48 -8.95 0.21 -7.61
CA TYR A 48 -10.30 0.36 -8.17
C TYR A 48 -10.87 1.77 -7.98
N LEU A 49 -10.73 2.35 -6.80
CA LEU A 49 -11.16 3.73 -6.54
C LEU A 49 -10.41 4.71 -7.43
N THR A 50 -9.09 4.56 -7.56
CA THR A 50 -8.30 5.46 -8.41
C THR A 50 -8.66 5.31 -9.88
N VAL A 51 -8.85 4.09 -10.40
CA VAL A 51 -9.22 3.85 -11.80
C VAL A 51 -10.61 4.40 -12.10
N GLN A 52 -11.55 4.31 -11.16
CA GLN A 52 -12.88 4.91 -11.33
C GLN A 52 -12.87 6.44 -11.27
N CYS A 53 -11.89 7.04 -10.61
CA CYS A 53 -11.69 8.49 -10.59
C CYS A 53 -10.80 9.01 -11.72
N LEU A 54 -10.19 8.12 -12.51
CA LEU A 54 -9.60 8.51 -13.78
C LEU A 54 -10.74 8.62 -14.78
N ASP A 55 -10.92 9.79 -15.37
CA ASP A 55 -11.79 9.93 -16.54
C ASP A 55 -11.42 8.84 -17.56
N THR A 56 -12.38 8.36 -18.35
CA THR A 56 -12.09 7.61 -19.60
C THR A 56 -10.87 8.27 -20.22
N PRO A 57 -9.84 7.54 -20.70
CA PRO A 57 -8.75 8.18 -21.42
C PRO A 57 -9.36 8.84 -22.65
N CYS A 58 -9.88 10.05 -22.47
CA CYS A 58 -10.04 11.06 -23.47
C CYS A 58 -8.67 11.07 -24.12
N ASP A 59 -8.62 10.99 -25.46
CA ASP A 59 -7.36 11.14 -26.16
C ASP A 59 -6.75 12.41 -25.56
N SER A 60 -5.77 12.22 -24.67
CA SER A 60 -5.23 13.32 -23.92
C SER A 60 -4.75 14.31 -24.97
N ALA A 61 -4.74 15.61 -24.67
CA ALA A 61 -4.29 16.59 -25.66
C ALA A 61 -2.95 16.14 -26.30
N TRP A 62 -2.11 15.46 -25.51
CA TRP A 62 -0.90 14.76 -25.95
C TRP A 62 -1.12 13.59 -26.93
N MET A 63 -2.07 12.68 -26.66
CA MET A 63 -2.43 11.58 -27.59
C MET A 63 -3.03 12.08 -28.90
N VAL A 64 -3.87 13.14 -28.87
CA VAL A 64 -4.40 13.77 -30.10
C VAL A 64 -3.27 14.41 -30.90
N LEU A 65 -2.35 15.11 -30.24
CA LEU A 65 -1.17 15.71 -30.88
C LEU A 65 -0.22 14.65 -31.44
N TYR A 66 -0.04 13.52 -30.76
CA TYR A 66 0.79 12.44 -31.26
C TYR A 66 0.16 11.74 -32.48
N LYS A 67 -1.16 11.51 -32.46
CA LYS A 67 -1.87 10.84 -33.56
C LYS A 67 -2.14 11.75 -34.77
N TYR A 68 -2.40 13.03 -34.55
CA TYR A 68 -2.91 13.95 -35.58
C TYR A 68 -2.17 15.29 -35.66
N GLY A 69 -1.19 15.54 -34.79
CA GLY A 69 -0.44 16.78 -34.77
C GLY A 69 0.70 16.80 -35.79
N THR A 70 0.94 17.98 -36.38
CA THR A 70 2.16 18.30 -37.13
C THR A 70 3.16 18.98 -36.19
N ASP A 71 4.47 18.93 -36.51
CA ASP A 71 5.58 19.39 -35.65
C ASP A 71 5.44 20.83 -35.10
N ILE A 72 4.63 21.67 -35.74
CA ILE A 72 4.33 23.04 -35.33
C ILE A 72 3.50 23.09 -34.02
N ASN A 73 2.64 22.09 -33.76
CA ASN A 73 1.77 22.07 -32.59
C ASN A 73 2.48 21.59 -31.31
N PHE A 74 3.61 20.88 -31.43
CA PHE A 74 4.37 20.36 -30.28
C PHE A 74 5.04 21.48 -29.47
N LEU A 75 5.44 22.56 -30.15
CA LEU A 75 6.10 23.72 -29.54
C LEU A 75 5.12 24.62 -28.74
N ASN A 76 3.83 24.64 -29.07
CA ASN A 76 2.85 25.50 -28.37
C ASN A 76 2.31 24.86 -27.06
N SER A 77 2.24 23.52 -26.99
CA SER A 77 1.75 22.82 -25.78
C SER A 77 2.72 22.79 -24.59
N THR A 78 4.03 22.99 -24.82
CA THR A 78 5.01 23.10 -23.74
C THR A 78 4.95 24.46 -23.02
N SER A 79 4.40 25.50 -23.65
CA SER A 79 4.14 26.80 -23.02
C SER A 79 2.92 26.76 -22.08
N LEU A 80 1.86 26.03 -22.44
CA LEU A 80 0.59 26.03 -21.70
C LEU A 80 0.63 25.20 -20.41
N THR A 81 1.45 24.13 -20.37
CA THR A 81 1.60 23.28 -19.17
C THR A 81 2.41 23.95 -18.06
N ARG A 82 3.33 24.89 -18.37
CA ARG A 82 4.09 25.64 -17.34
C ARG A 82 3.24 26.63 -16.54
N TYR A 83 2.13 27.14 -17.11
CA TYR A 83 1.20 28.00 -16.39
C TYR A 83 0.22 27.24 -15.50
N ASN A 84 -0.08 25.98 -15.83
CA ASN A 84 -1.09 25.18 -15.13
C ASN A 84 -0.51 24.27 -14.02
N THR A 85 0.79 23.98 -14.06
CA THR A 85 1.47 23.19 -13.01
C THR A 85 1.49 23.90 -11.66
N SER A 86 1.49 25.23 -11.61
CA SER A 86 1.38 25.97 -10.34
C SER A 86 0.04 25.73 -9.62
N ALA A 87 -1.06 25.58 -10.36
CA ALA A 87 -2.38 25.34 -9.79
C ALA A 87 -2.61 23.86 -9.42
N ALA A 88 -2.14 22.93 -10.25
CA ALA A 88 -2.31 21.50 -10.01
C ALA A 88 -1.43 20.97 -8.87
N VAL A 89 -0.23 21.53 -8.67
CA VAL A 89 0.65 21.16 -7.55
C VAL A 89 0.02 21.56 -6.21
N LEU A 90 -0.60 22.75 -6.12
CA LEU A 90 -1.28 23.20 -4.90
C LEU A 90 -2.46 22.29 -4.52
N SER A 91 -3.29 21.90 -5.49
CA SER A 91 -4.42 20.99 -5.26
C SER A 91 -3.97 19.60 -4.79
N THR A 92 -2.91 19.07 -5.40
CA THR A 92 -2.36 17.74 -5.04
C THR A 92 -1.72 17.75 -3.64
N THR A 93 -1.00 18.82 -3.28
CA THR A 93 -0.42 18.96 -1.93
C THR A 93 -1.48 19.12 -0.82
N MET A 94 -2.57 19.84 -1.07
CA MET A 94 -3.66 19.98 -0.08
C MET A 94 -4.41 18.66 0.17
N CYS A 95 -4.67 17.86 -0.88
CA CYS A 95 -5.29 16.54 -0.72
C CYS A 95 -4.41 15.56 0.06
N TRP A 96 -3.07 15.66 -0.06
CA TRP A 96 -2.15 14.85 0.73
C TRP A 96 -2.16 15.22 2.22
N CYS A 97 -2.20 16.52 2.55
CA CYS A 97 -2.31 16.98 3.94
C CYS A 97 -3.66 16.64 4.59
N ALA A 98 -4.76 16.63 3.83
CA ALA A 98 -6.07 16.23 4.32
C ALA A 98 -6.15 14.72 4.61
N GLY A 99 -5.55 13.87 3.76
CA GLY A 99 -5.51 12.42 3.95
C GLY A 99 -4.68 11.97 5.17
N LEU A 100 -3.60 12.67 5.50
CA LEU A 100 -2.77 12.37 6.67
C LEU A 100 -3.45 12.70 8.02
N ARG A 101 -4.38 13.67 8.06
CA ARG A 101 -5.17 13.98 9.28
C ARG A 101 -6.20 12.91 9.61
N PHE A 102 -6.65 12.12 8.65
CA PHE A 102 -7.65 11.07 8.87
C PHE A 102 -7.05 9.76 9.40
N ILE A 103 -5.72 9.59 9.29
CA ILE A 103 -5.00 8.39 9.75
C ILE A 103 -4.44 8.59 11.19
N SER A 104 -4.49 9.82 11.72
CA SER A 104 -3.93 10.19 13.03
C SER A 104 -4.98 10.51 14.10
N SER A 105 -6.27 10.25 13.87
CA SER A 105 -7.36 10.51 14.82
C SER A 105 -8.15 9.26 15.17
#